data_AF-A0A512CH77-F1
#
_entry.id   AF-A0A512CH77-F1
#
_cell.length_a   1.000
_cell.length_b   1.000
_cell.length_c   1.000
_cell.angle_alpha   90.00
_cell.angle_beta   90.00
_cell.angle_gamma   90.00
#
_symmetry.space_group_name_H-M   'P 1'
#
loop_
_entity.id
_entity.type
_entity.pdbx_description
1 polymer ?
#
loop_
_entity_poly.entity_id
_entity_poly.type
_entity_poly.pdbx_seq_one_letter_code
_entity_poly.pdbx_strand_id
1 'polypeptide(L)'
;MEGSQYTIVVSIMIGLTVAYFIIEILLLLNDIDNDTTNVLLLEWSRGKSFFIPFALGAIAGHLFLGTSNVAFKMSNGMFPVLIIFGLTIIMVVIGFKVPFRKTKAFLTAILIVGVLFGHFFWSMNYLVKP
;
A
#
# COMPACT_ATOMS: atom_id res chain seq x y z
N MET A 1 -20.13 11.80 -3.34
CA MET A 1 -20.15 10.65 -4.30
C MET A 1 -21.54 10.07 -4.28
N GLU A 2 -22.01 9.52 -5.40
CA GLU A 2 -23.34 8.92 -5.47
C GLU A 2 -23.41 7.63 -4.63
N GLY A 3 -24.55 7.39 -3.97
CA GLY A 3 -24.69 6.28 -3.01
C GLY A 3 -24.38 4.90 -3.58
N SER A 4 -24.70 4.68 -4.87
CA SER A 4 -24.36 3.44 -5.58
C SER A 4 -22.84 3.18 -5.64
N GLN A 5 -22.06 4.18 -6.07
CA GLN A 5 -20.60 4.07 -6.16
C GLN A 5 -19.96 3.81 -4.80
N TYR A 6 -20.44 4.50 -3.76
CA TYR A 6 -19.99 4.29 -2.38
C TYR A 6 -20.27 2.86 -1.91
N THR A 7 -21.50 2.36 -2.09
CA THR A 7 -21.89 1.00 -1.70
C THR A 7 -21.08 -0.07 -2.43
N ILE A 8 -20.78 0.12 -3.72
CA ILE A 8 -19.92 -0.79 -4.50
C ILE A 8 -18.51 -0.86 -3.90
N VAL A 9 -17.88 0.29 -3.59
CA VAL A 9 -16.54 0.34 -2.99
C VAL A 9 -16.52 -0.33 -1.60
N VAL A 10 -17.53 -0.05 -0.76
CA VAL A 10 -17.66 -0.67 0.57
C VAL A 10 -17.82 -2.19 0.46
N SER A 11 -18.69 -2.69 -0.44
CA SER A 11 -18.86 -4.13 -0.67
C SER A 11 -17.57 -4.81 -1.14
N ILE A 12 -16.78 -4.16 -2.00
CA ILE A 12 -15.46 -4.67 -2.44
C ILE A 12 -14.48 -4.72 -1.25
N MET A 13 -14.42 -3.68 -0.42
CA MET A 13 -13.55 -3.65 0.76
C MET A 13 -13.91 -4.74 1.78
N ILE A 14 -15.21 -5.00 2.01
CA ILE A 14 -15.68 -6.09 2.86
C ILE A 14 -15.31 -7.44 2.26
N GLY A 15 -15.56 -7.66 0.95
CA GLY A 15 -15.21 -8.88 0.25
C GLY A 15 -13.71 -9.21 0.30
N LEU A 16 -12.85 -8.22 0.12
CA LEU A 16 -11.39 -8.37 0.26
C LEU A 16 -10.98 -8.71 1.71
N THR A 17 -11.62 -8.09 2.70
CA THR A 17 -11.35 -8.37 4.13
C THR A 17 -11.75 -9.80 4.49
N VAL A 18 -12.92 -10.25 4.04
CA VAL A 18 -13.41 -11.64 4.26
C VAL A 18 -12.51 -12.65 3.53
N ALA A 19 -12.11 -12.38 2.29
CA ALA A 19 -11.21 -13.25 1.54
C ALA A 19 -9.83 -13.37 2.23
N TYR A 20 -9.26 -12.26 2.71
CA TYR A 20 -8.02 -12.27 3.48
C TYR A 20 -8.15 -13.09 4.78
N PHE A 21 -9.25 -12.91 5.53
CA PHE A 21 -9.49 -13.66 6.76
C PHE A 21 -9.66 -15.17 6.53
N ILE A 22 -10.30 -15.57 5.43
CA ILE A 22 -10.40 -16.98 5.01
C ILE A 22 -9.01 -17.54 4.65
N ILE A 23 -8.16 -16.76 3.96
CA ILE A 23 -6.78 -17.17 3.64
C ILE A 23 -5.95 -17.37 4.92
N GLU A 24 -6.01 -16.44 5.88
CA GLU A 24 -5.32 -16.60 7.17
C GLU A 24 -5.82 -17.84 7.95
N ILE A 25 -7.11 -18.16 7.92
CA ILE A 25 -7.63 -19.41 8.53
C ILE A 25 -7.08 -20.65 7.82
N LEU A 26 -7.06 -20.66 6.48
CA LEU A 26 -6.54 -21.81 5.71
C LEU A 26 -5.04 -22.02 5.92
N LEU A 27 -4.27 -20.94 6.10
CA LEU A 27 -2.84 -20.99 6.41
C LEU A 27 -2.58 -21.37 7.88
N LEU A 28 -3.40 -20.91 8.82
CA LEU A 28 -3.33 -21.30 10.24
C LEU A 28 -3.69 -22.78 10.47
N LEU A 29 -4.50 -23.36 9.59
CA LEU A 29 -4.85 -24.78 9.56
C LEU A 29 -3.89 -25.64 8.71
N ASN A 30 -2.78 -25.06 8.22
CA ASN A 30 -1.76 -25.78 7.45
C ASN A 30 -0.63 -26.25 8.38
N ASP A 31 -0.25 -27.53 8.32
CA ASP A 31 0.83 -28.12 9.13
C ASP A 31 2.25 -27.71 8.67
N ILE A 32 2.39 -26.68 7.82
CA ILE A 32 3.67 -26.20 7.29
C ILE A 32 4.17 -25.02 8.14
N ASP A 33 5.20 -25.29 8.95
CA ASP A 33 5.89 -24.29 9.75
C ASP A 33 6.24 -23.01 8.97
N ASN A 34 5.74 -21.86 9.45
CA ASN A 34 5.91 -20.51 8.90
C ASN A 34 5.17 -20.20 7.57
N ASP A 35 4.30 -21.08 7.05
CA ASP A 35 3.48 -20.77 5.87
C ASP A 35 2.30 -19.84 6.23
N THR A 36 2.60 -18.57 6.46
CA THR A 36 1.63 -17.52 6.83
C THR A 36 1.73 -16.34 5.87
N THR A 37 0.64 -15.59 5.65
CA THR A 37 0.66 -14.48 4.68
C THR A 37 1.72 -13.43 5.03
N ASN A 38 2.01 -13.22 6.32
CA ASN A 38 3.08 -12.32 6.78
C ASN A 38 4.48 -12.76 6.29
N VAL A 39 4.76 -14.07 6.29
CA VAL A 39 6.03 -14.62 5.79
C VAL A 39 6.06 -14.59 4.25
N LEU A 40 4.97 -14.99 3.60
CA LEU A 40 4.84 -14.96 2.13
C LEU A 40 4.98 -13.53 1.58
N LEU A 41 4.32 -12.54 2.19
CA LEU A 41 4.45 -11.12 1.83
C LEU A 41 5.88 -10.61 2.04
N LEU A 42 6.57 -11.02 3.10
CA LEU A 42 7.98 -10.67 3.32
C LEU A 42 8.90 -11.31 2.26
N GLU A 43 8.69 -12.59 1.94
CA GLU A 43 9.43 -13.30 0.89
C GLU A 43 9.25 -12.63 -0.49
N TRP A 44 8.00 -12.36 -0.89
CA TRP A 44 7.68 -11.69 -2.15
C TRP A 44 8.24 -10.27 -2.20
N SER A 45 8.11 -9.51 -1.10
CA SER A 45 8.67 -8.16 -0.97
C SER A 45 10.20 -8.16 -1.04
N ARG A 46 10.88 -9.21 -0.54
CA ARG A 46 12.34 -9.36 -0.69
C ARG A 46 12.75 -9.78 -2.11
N GLY A 47 11.83 -10.32 -2.91
CA GLY A 47 12.04 -10.72 -4.29
C GLY A 47 11.69 -9.62 -5.30
N LYS A 48 10.81 -9.97 -6.24
CA LYS A 48 10.35 -9.10 -7.35
C LYS A 48 9.33 -8.06 -6.89
N SER A 49 8.56 -8.36 -5.83
CA SER A 49 7.41 -7.56 -5.40
C SER A 49 7.79 -6.49 -4.36
N PHE A 50 9.01 -5.96 -4.40
CA PHE A 50 9.52 -4.98 -3.42
C PHE A 50 8.81 -3.62 -3.46
N PHE A 51 7.88 -3.42 -4.40
CA PHE A 51 6.93 -2.30 -4.42
C PHE A 51 5.82 -2.43 -3.38
N ILE A 52 5.53 -3.63 -2.85
CA ILE A 52 4.42 -3.86 -1.90
C ILE A 52 4.55 -2.95 -0.66
N PRO A 53 5.71 -2.82 0.01
CA PRO A 53 5.86 -1.89 1.12
C PRO A 53 5.65 -0.41 0.73
N PHE A 54 5.99 0.01 -0.50
CA PHE A 54 5.73 1.38 -0.97
C PHE A 54 4.23 1.64 -1.10
N ALA A 55 3.51 0.74 -1.77
CA ALA A 55 2.07 0.86 -1.99
C ALA A 55 1.30 0.81 -0.66
N LEU A 56 1.62 -0.15 0.22
CA LEU A 56 1.03 -0.23 1.56
C LEU A 56 1.35 1.01 2.40
N GLY A 57 2.58 1.53 2.34
CA GLY A 57 2.96 2.77 3.00
C GLY A 57 2.16 3.97 2.50
N ALA A 58 2.06 4.15 1.18
CA ALA A 58 1.31 5.26 0.57
C ALA A 58 -0.19 5.21 0.91
N ILE A 59 -0.79 4.01 0.91
CA ILE A 59 -2.19 3.80 1.31
C ILE A 59 -2.36 4.09 2.80
N ALA A 60 -1.48 3.62 3.68
CA ALA A 60 -1.56 3.88 5.12
C ALA A 60 -1.37 5.37 5.46
N GLY A 61 -0.44 6.04 4.77
CA GLY A 61 -0.21 7.48 4.88
C GLY A 61 -1.43 8.30 4.43
N HIS A 62 -2.05 7.91 3.31
CA HIS A 62 -3.27 8.52 2.76
C HIS A 62 -4.49 8.35 3.68
N LEU A 63 -4.76 7.11 4.13
CA LEU A 63 -5.98 6.76 4.86
C LEU A 63 -5.97 7.10 6.34
N PHE A 64 -4.86 6.83 7.05
CA PHE A 64 -4.82 6.88 8.51
C PHE A 64 -4.01 8.05 9.07
N LEU A 65 -3.09 8.61 8.29
CA LEU A 65 -2.12 9.61 8.78
C LEU A 65 -2.18 10.95 8.04
N GLY A 66 -3.06 11.14 7.05
CA GLY A 66 -3.00 12.28 6.11
C GLY A 66 -2.87 13.66 6.77
N THR A 67 -1.93 14.49 6.28
CA THR A 67 -1.69 15.84 6.82
C THR A 67 -2.85 16.81 6.53
N SER A 68 -3.15 17.70 7.47
CA SER A 68 -4.02 18.87 7.23
C SER A 68 -3.28 20.08 6.65
N ASN A 69 -1.94 20.04 6.60
CA ASN A 69 -1.13 21.16 6.11
C ASN A 69 -1.27 21.35 4.59
N VAL A 70 -2.02 22.39 4.21
CA VAL A 70 -2.30 22.75 2.81
C VAL A 70 -1.07 23.12 1.98
N ALA A 71 0.09 23.39 2.58
CA ALA A 71 1.33 23.67 1.85
C ALA A 71 1.85 22.47 1.03
N PHE A 72 1.47 21.24 1.38
CA PHE A 72 1.82 20.03 0.63
C PHE A 72 0.75 19.60 -0.39
N LYS A 73 -0.37 20.33 -0.47
CA LYS A 73 -1.50 19.98 -1.34
C LYS A 73 -1.14 20.17 -2.82
N MET A 74 -1.06 19.08 -3.57
CA MET A 74 -0.90 19.14 -5.02
C MET A 74 -2.11 19.80 -5.70
N SER A 75 -1.87 20.55 -6.78
CA SER A 75 -2.89 21.34 -7.49
C SER A 75 -3.98 20.50 -8.16
N ASN A 76 -3.67 19.24 -8.50
CA ASN A 76 -4.61 18.27 -9.03
C ASN A 76 -4.56 17.00 -8.18
N GLY A 77 -5.69 16.59 -7.60
CA GLY A 77 -5.81 15.40 -6.74
C GLY A 77 -5.51 14.07 -7.43
N MET A 78 -5.44 14.04 -8.77
CA MET A 78 -5.02 12.88 -9.55
C MET A 78 -3.50 12.71 -9.63
N PHE A 79 -2.71 13.79 -9.51
CA PHE A 79 -1.24 13.70 -9.63
C PHE A 79 -0.57 12.80 -8.57
N PRO A 80 -0.94 12.83 -7.26
CA PRO A 80 -0.36 11.91 -6.28
C PRO A 80 -0.58 10.43 -6.65
N VAL A 81 -1.78 10.10 -7.15
CA VAL A 81 -2.14 8.73 -7.58
C VAL A 81 -1.31 8.30 -8.80
N LEU A 82 -1.15 9.18 -9.79
CA LEU A 82 -0.33 8.92 -10.98
C LEU A 82 1.16 8.76 -10.63
N ILE A 83 1.67 9.52 -9.66
CA ILE A 83 3.04 9.37 -9.16
C ILE A 83 3.22 8.02 -8.46
N ILE A 84 2.30 7.61 -7.58
CA ILE A 84 2.34 6.29 -6.92
C ILE A 84 2.31 5.16 -7.97
N PHE A 85 1.42 5.25 -8.97
CA PHE A 85 1.28 4.25 -10.01
C PHE A 85 2.52 4.16 -10.90
N GLY A 86 3.06 5.31 -11.35
CA GLY A 86 4.29 5.38 -12.15
C GLY A 86 5.51 4.84 -11.41
N LEU A 87 5.71 5.24 -10.15
CA LEU A 87 6.78 4.70 -9.29
C LEU A 87 6.60 3.19 -9.07
N THR A 88 5.38 2.71 -8.85
CA THR A 88 5.09 1.28 -8.70
C THR A 88 5.46 0.50 -9.96
N ILE A 89 5.13 0.99 -11.15
CA ILE A 89 5.54 0.38 -12.43
C ILE A 89 7.07 0.35 -12.56
N ILE A 90 7.77 1.44 -12.24
CA ILE A 90 9.24 1.50 -12.26
C ILE A 90 9.84 0.46 -11.30
N MET A 91 9.31 0.34 -10.09
CA MET A 91 9.76 -0.64 -9.09
C MET A 91 9.48 -2.08 -9.53
N VAL A 92 8.34 -2.36 -10.16
CA VAL A 92 8.04 -3.67 -10.78
C VAL A 92 9.05 -3.99 -11.89
N VAL A 93 9.31 -3.05 -12.81
CA VAL A 93 10.28 -3.23 -13.91
C VAL A 93 11.69 -3.49 -13.37
N ILE A 94 12.11 -2.81 -12.29
CA ILE A 94 13.37 -3.09 -11.59
C ILE A 94 13.33 -4.48 -10.93
N GLY A 95 12.20 -4.86 -10.33
CA GLY A 95 12.03 -6.13 -9.62
C GLY A 95 12.22 -7.36 -10.52
N PHE A 96 11.99 -7.22 -11.82
CA PHE A 96 12.22 -8.27 -12.80
C PHE A 96 13.65 -8.34 -13.38
N LYS A 97 14.58 -7.37 -13.15
CA LYS A 97 15.60 -7.05 -14.18
C LYS A 97 17.12 -7.28 -14.00
N VAL A 98 17.92 -7.05 -12.95
CA VAL A 98 17.86 -6.74 -11.51
C VAL A 98 17.38 -7.82 -10.50
N PRO A 99 17.85 -9.09 -10.62
CA PRO A 99 17.65 -10.11 -9.60
C PRO A 99 18.56 -9.91 -8.37
N PHE A 100 18.05 -9.30 -7.29
CA PHE A 100 18.72 -9.28 -5.99
C PHE A 100 17.72 -9.31 -4.83
N ARG A 101 17.99 -10.15 -3.81
CA ARG A 101 17.13 -10.31 -2.63
C ARG A 101 17.29 -9.08 -1.73
N LYS A 102 16.22 -8.33 -1.48
CA LYS A 102 16.25 -7.08 -0.71
C LYS A 102 16.49 -7.34 0.79
N THR A 103 17.16 -6.40 1.44
CA THR A 103 17.35 -6.41 2.90
C THR A 103 16.09 -5.90 3.61
N LYS A 104 15.89 -6.28 4.89
CA LYS A 104 14.76 -5.74 5.69
C LYS A 104 14.82 -4.21 5.74
N ALA A 105 16.00 -3.64 6.00
CA ALA A 105 16.21 -2.18 6.05
C ALA A 105 15.83 -1.45 4.75
N PHE A 106 16.11 -2.02 3.58
CA PHE A 106 15.69 -1.44 2.29
C PHE A 106 14.16 -1.42 2.15
N LEU A 107 13.47 -2.49 2.56
CA LEU A 107 12.01 -2.56 2.55
C LEU A 107 11.38 -1.61 3.58
N THR A 108 11.99 -1.45 4.77
CA THR A 108 11.57 -0.47 5.77
C THR A 108 11.75 0.97 5.27
N ALA A 109 12.88 1.29 4.61
CA ALA A 109 13.08 2.61 4.01
C ALA A 109 12.04 2.91 2.92
N ILE A 110 11.71 1.93 2.08
CA ILE A 110 10.67 2.03 1.06
C ILE A 110 9.27 2.20 1.68
N LEU A 111 8.96 1.47 2.75
CA LEU A 111 7.72 1.65 3.52
C LEU A 111 7.61 3.08 4.06
N ILE A 112 8.68 3.61 4.66
CA ILE A 112 8.72 4.97 5.19
C ILE A 112 8.54 6.01 4.06
N VAL A 113 9.20 5.84 2.92
CA VAL A 113 9.01 6.72 1.74
C VAL A 113 7.56 6.67 1.24
N GLY A 114 6.92 5.50 1.24
CA GLY A 114 5.49 5.36 0.97
C GLY A 114 4.63 6.13 1.97
N VAL A 115 4.82 5.90 3.28
CA VAL A 115 4.07 6.56 4.36
C VAL A 115 4.21 8.08 4.28
N LEU A 116 5.43 8.60 4.09
CA LEU A 116 5.68 10.04 3.95
C LEU A 116 4.98 10.60 2.70
N PHE A 117 4.99 9.88 1.57
CA PHE A 117 4.28 10.31 0.36
C PHE A 117 2.77 10.37 0.56
N GLY A 118 2.18 9.33 1.17
CA GLY A 118 0.75 9.29 1.50
C GLY A 118 0.36 10.39 2.49
N HIS A 119 1.15 10.57 3.55
CA HIS A 119 0.93 11.58 4.59
C HIS A 119 0.97 13.01 4.03
N PHE A 120 2.00 13.36 3.26
CA PHE A 120 2.20 14.75 2.80
C PHE A 120 1.46 15.06 1.49
N PHE A 121 1.58 14.24 0.46
CA PHE A 121 1.19 14.59 -0.91
C PHE A 121 -0.13 13.97 -1.37
N TRP A 122 -0.54 12.85 -0.77
CA TRP A 122 -1.83 12.21 -1.03
C TRP A 122 -2.75 12.24 0.21
N SER A 123 -2.78 13.33 0.97
CA SER A 123 -3.67 13.42 2.12
C SER A 123 -5.15 13.58 1.73
N MET A 124 -6.06 12.98 2.51
CA MET A 124 -7.49 13.30 2.46
C MET A 124 -7.85 14.56 3.28
N ASN A 125 -7.01 14.95 4.25
CA ASN A 125 -7.36 15.86 5.34
C ASN A 125 -7.15 17.36 5.03
N TYR A 126 -6.68 17.74 3.83
CA TYR A 126 -6.46 19.15 3.44
C TYR A 126 -7.72 20.05 3.47
N LEU A 127 -8.91 19.47 3.62
CA LEU A 127 -10.20 20.17 3.64
C LEU A 127 -10.79 20.28 5.05
N VAL A 128 -10.22 19.59 6.03
CA VAL A 128 -10.62 19.67 7.43
C VAL A 128 -9.93 20.89 8.06
N LYS A 129 -10.68 21.99 8.20
CA LYS A 129 -10.29 23.05 9.13
C LYS A 129 -10.51 22.57 10.57
N PRO A 130 -9.64 22.95 11.52
CA PRO A 130 -9.99 22.94 12.94
C PRO A 130 -11.05 24.00 13.25
#